data_AF-A0A6P8T406-F1
#
_entry.id   AF-A0A6P8T406-F1
#
_cell.length_a   1.000
_cell.length_b   1.000
_cell.length_c   1.000
_cell.angle_alpha   90.00
_cell.angle_beta   90.00
_cell.angle_gamma   90.00
#
_symmetry.space_group_name_H-M   'P 1'
#
loop_
_entity.id
_entity.type
_entity.pdbx_description
1 polymer ?
#
loop_
_entity_poly.entity_id
_entity_poly.type
_entity_poly.pdbx_seq_one_letter_code
_entity_poly.pdbx_strand_id
1 'polypeptide(L)'
;MLQMCIFQQECNTCATTLRLIQWHTVIVGIVNENHHWMLVVMYPHEKKTLFLDPLGEGKGKTKVCLQSTRAFMRMKGCKVSRWTCSTLPHNRQQDSTSCGVLALKFAEKILLGESIEFETSQKAVHELRLDIATSLLRESDDLSRLCFYCGMEEQDEEHWICCDICQQWYHHQCVQRPPVDQPYLCPGCT
;
A
#
# COMPACT_ATOMS: atom_id res chain seq x y z
N MET A 1 -1.26 16.40 -2.70
CA MET A 1 -1.80 15.07 -3.03
C MET A 1 -0.64 14.09 -2.94
N LEU A 2 -0.53 13.37 -1.83
CA LEU A 2 0.51 12.37 -1.61
C LEU A 2 0.08 11.09 -2.35
N GLN A 3 0.71 10.82 -3.49
CA GLN A 3 0.44 9.59 -4.24
C GLN A 3 1.35 8.48 -3.68
N MET A 4 0.75 7.54 -2.96
CA MET A 4 1.43 6.39 -2.38
C MET A 4 1.68 5.36 -3.49
N CYS A 5 2.86 5.39 -4.12
CA CYS A 5 3.25 4.36 -5.09
C CYS A 5 3.63 3.07 -4.36
N ILE A 6 2.66 2.18 -4.13
CA ILE A 6 2.94 0.79 -3.80
C ILE A 6 3.79 0.22 -4.94
N PHE A 7 5.01 -0.23 -4.65
CA PHE A 7 5.91 -0.86 -5.62
C PHE A 7 5.43 -2.27 -5.96
N GLN A 8 4.25 -2.37 -6.56
CA GLN A 8 3.78 -3.57 -7.22
C GLN A 8 3.78 -3.27 -8.73
N GLN A 9 4.95 -3.50 -9.33
CA GLN A 9 5.14 -3.78 -10.76
C GLN A 9 4.19 -3.02 -11.72
N GLU A 10 4.17 -1.68 -11.68
CA GLU A 10 3.39 -0.92 -12.67
C GLU A 10 4.04 -0.97 -14.06
N CYS A 11 3.17 -1.30 -15.02
CA CYS A 11 3.30 -1.40 -16.46
C CYS A 11 4.44 -0.55 -17.10
N ASN A 12 5.39 -1.25 -17.74
CA ASN A 12 6.58 -0.67 -18.39
C ASN A 12 6.31 0.05 -19.74
N THR A 13 5.07 0.32 -20.14
CA THR A 13 4.76 0.73 -21.53
C THR A 13 4.26 2.17 -21.73
N CYS A 14 3.98 2.94 -20.68
CA CYS A 14 3.48 4.31 -20.87
C CYS A 14 4.62 5.36 -20.75
N ALA A 15 4.97 6.00 -21.87
CA ALA A 15 5.95 7.10 -21.92
C ALA A 15 5.58 8.31 -21.04
N THR A 16 4.30 8.44 -20.67
CA THR A 16 3.78 9.50 -19.78
C THR A 16 4.24 9.30 -18.32
N THR A 17 4.38 8.06 -17.87
CA THR A 17 4.82 7.73 -16.49
C THR A 17 6.30 8.06 -16.25
N LEU A 18 7.11 8.19 -17.31
CA LEU A 18 8.54 8.51 -17.21
C LEU A 18 8.81 9.94 -16.74
N ARG A 19 7.88 10.89 -16.94
CA ARG A 19 8.09 12.31 -16.56
C ARG A 19 7.47 12.71 -15.22
N LEU A 20 6.58 11.90 -14.64
CA LEU A 20 5.81 12.27 -13.44
C LEU A 20 6.60 12.13 -12.13
N ILE A 21 7.53 11.18 -12.03
CA ILE A 21 8.30 10.93 -10.80
C ILE A 21 9.20 12.10 -10.38
N GLN A 22 9.67 12.93 -11.32
CA GLN A 22 10.51 14.09 -11.02
C GLN A 22 9.76 15.25 -10.34
N TRP A 23 8.43 15.21 -10.34
CA TRP A 23 7.58 16.21 -9.69
C TRP A 23 7.14 15.80 -8.28
N HIS A 24 7.39 14.55 -7.90
CA HIS A 24 7.03 14.06 -6.58
C HIS A 24 8.09 14.47 -5.56
N THR A 25 7.65 15.10 -4.48
CA THR A 25 8.52 15.50 -3.37
C THR A 25 9.03 14.28 -2.61
N VAL A 26 8.18 13.26 -2.46
CA VAL A 26 8.45 12.01 -1.75
C VAL A 26 7.82 10.85 -2.50
N ILE A 27 8.53 9.71 -2.53
CA ILE A 27 8.02 8.44 -3.05
C ILE A 27 8.18 7.40 -1.94
N VAL A 28 7.06 6.85 -1.49
CA VAL A 28 7.02 5.85 -0.41
C VAL A 28 6.83 4.47 -1.04
N GLY A 29 7.67 3.52 -0.68
CA GLY A 29 7.64 2.16 -1.18
C GLY A 29 7.78 1.13 -0.07
N ILE A 30 6.87 0.15 -0.06
CA ILE A 30 6.93 -1.00 0.83
C ILE A 30 7.61 -2.16 0.10
N VAL A 31 8.62 -2.76 0.71
CA VAL A 31 9.38 -3.89 0.16
C VAL A 31 9.04 -5.15 0.94
N ASN A 32 8.69 -6.22 0.24
CA ASN A 32 8.51 -7.54 0.83
C ASN A 32 9.63 -8.48 0.37
N GLU A 33 10.38 -9.02 1.33
CA GLU A 33 11.35 -10.09 1.08
C GLU A 33 11.09 -11.22 2.06
N ASN A 34 10.73 -12.41 1.57
CA ASN A 34 10.47 -13.60 2.39
C ASN A 34 9.50 -13.35 3.55
N HIS A 35 8.34 -12.72 3.26
CA HIS A 35 7.32 -12.35 4.25
C HIS A 35 7.75 -11.28 5.27
N HIS A 36 8.91 -10.66 5.08
CA HIS A 36 9.36 -9.54 5.89
C HIS A 36 9.13 -8.22 5.17
N TRP A 37 8.38 -7.33 5.80
CA TRP A 37 8.02 -6.03 5.26
C TRP A 37 8.98 -4.95 5.74
N MET A 38 9.50 -4.15 4.81
CA MET A 38 10.45 -3.06 5.05
C MET A 38 9.97 -1.80 4.32
N LEU A 39 10.49 -0.65 4.74
CA LEU A 39 10.14 0.64 4.15
C LEU A 39 11.30 1.26 3.39
N VAL A 40 11.02 1.78 2.20
CA VAL A 40 11.89 2.60 1.37
C VAL A 40 11.20 3.94 1.12
N VAL A 41 11.83 5.05 1.49
CA VAL A 41 11.33 6.40 1.19
C VAL A 41 12.37 7.13 0.35
N MET A 42 11.99 7.56 -0.85
CA MET A 42 12.87 8.29 -1.76
C MET A 42 12.48 9.77 -1.81
N TYR A 43 13.49 10.62 -1.80
CA TYR A 43 13.39 12.07 -1.97
C TYR A 43 14.12 12.46 -3.26
N PRO A 44 13.42 12.49 -4.42
CA PRO A 44 14.03 12.75 -5.73
C PRO A 44 14.86 14.02 -5.80
N HIS A 45 14.36 15.12 -5.23
CA HIS A 45 15.04 16.42 -5.26
C HIS A 45 16.32 16.44 -4.40
N GLU A 46 16.31 15.74 -3.27
CA GLU A 46 17.46 15.60 -2.37
C GLU A 46 18.45 14.53 -2.83
N LYS A 47 18.04 13.67 -3.77
CA LYS A 47 18.79 12.49 -4.22
C LYS A 47 19.12 11.56 -3.06
N LYS A 48 18.12 11.28 -2.23
CA LYS A 48 18.27 10.53 -0.99
C LYS A 48 17.22 9.43 -0.92
N THR A 49 17.62 8.29 -0.38
CA THR A 49 16.74 7.21 0.07
C THR A 49 16.87 7.02 1.57
N LEU A 50 15.75 6.83 2.26
CA LEU A 50 15.70 6.22 3.58
C LEU A 50 15.28 4.75 3.43
N PHE A 51 16.01 3.87 4.09
CA PHE A 51 15.67 2.46 4.21
C PHE A 51 15.49 2.14 5.70
N LEU A 52 14.34 1.56 6.04
CA LEU A 52 13.99 1.18 7.40
C LEU A 52 13.57 -0.28 7.43
N ASP A 53 14.24 -1.05 8.29
CA ASP A 53 13.96 -2.47 8.50
C ASP A 53 13.45 -2.65 9.94
N PRO A 54 12.19 -3.08 10.17
CA PRO A 54 11.67 -3.30 11.52
C PRO A 54 12.51 -4.23 12.41
N LEU A 55 13.32 -5.14 11.85
CA LEU A 55 14.26 -6.01 12.60
C LEU A 55 15.63 -5.36 12.86
N GLY A 56 15.85 -4.17 12.32
CA GLY A 56 17.13 -3.49 12.25
C GLY A 56 17.85 -3.76 10.93
N GLU A 57 18.62 -2.77 10.48
CA GLU A 57 19.29 -2.80 9.19
C GLU A 57 20.49 -3.73 9.22
N GLY A 58 20.34 -4.88 8.56
CA GLY A 58 21.45 -5.79 8.33
C GLY A 58 22.59 -5.14 7.53
N LYS A 59 23.84 -5.54 7.84
CA LYS A 59 25.03 -5.11 7.10
C LYS A 59 24.83 -5.41 5.60
N GLY A 60 24.79 -4.36 4.78
CA GLY A 60 24.68 -4.49 3.32
C GLY A 60 23.28 -4.29 2.73
N LYS A 61 22.18 -4.42 3.50
CA LYS A 61 20.83 -4.15 2.97
C LYS A 61 20.67 -2.71 2.49
N THR A 62 21.23 -1.74 3.21
CA THR A 62 21.28 -0.33 2.78
C THR A 62 22.02 -0.15 1.45
N LYS A 63 23.07 -0.95 1.20
CA LYS A 63 23.81 -0.92 -0.07
C LYS A 63 22.99 -1.51 -1.21
N VAL A 64 22.27 -2.61 -0.96
CA VAL A 64 21.33 -3.19 -1.93
C VAL A 64 20.21 -2.18 -2.24
N CYS A 65 19.59 -1.59 -1.22
CA CYS A 65 18.58 -0.54 -1.38
C CYS A 65 19.11 0.64 -2.19
N LEU A 66 20.33 1.11 -1.92
CA LEU A 66 20.98 2.16 -2.70
C LEU A 66 21.12 1.78 -4.18
N GLN A 67 21.58 0.56 -4.48
CA GLN A 67 21.76 0.10 -5.85
C GLN A 67 20.41 0.00 -6.58
N SER A 68 19.41 -0.60 -5.93
CA SER A 68 18.06 -0.76 -6.48
C SER A 68 17.38 0.59 -6.72
N THR A 69 17.41 1.50 -5.75
CA THR A 69 16.83 2.85 -5.92
C THR A 69 17.56 3.68 -6.97
N ARG A 70 18.90 3.58 -7.07
CA ARG A 70 19.65 4.20 -8.18
C ARG A 70 19.28 3.63 -9.54
N ALA A 71 19.07 2.32 -9.65
CA ALA A 71 18.64 1.70 -10.89
C ALA A 71 17.25 2.18 -11.30
N PHE A 72 16.29 2.15 -10.37
CA PHE A 72 14.93 2.65 -10.56
C PHE A 72 14.92 4.13 -10.98
N MET A 73 15.61 5.00 -10.24
CA MET A 73 15.63 6.44 -10.54
C MET A 73 16.35 6.74 -11.86
N ARG A 74 17.38 5.96 -12.24
CA ARG A 74 18.01 6.07 -13.55
C ARG A 74 17.05 5.71 -14.68
N MET A 75 16.26 4.64 -14.53
CA MET A 75 15.21 4.28 -15.50
C MET A 75 14.17 5.40 -15.66
N LYS A 76 13.93 6.18 -14.60
CA LYS A 76 13.06 7.38 -14.63
C LYS A 76 13.79 8.68 -15.03
N GLY A 77 14.95 8.56 -15.68
CA GLY A 77 15.70 9.69 -16.25
C GLY A 77 16.44 10.57 -15.24
N CYS A 78 16.57 10.15 -13.97
CA CYS A 78 17.25 10.94 -12.94
C CYS A 78 18.77 10.74 -12.95
N LYS A 79 19.53 11.82 -12.68
CA LYS A 79 20.99 11.75 -12.47
C LYS A 79 21.30 11.23 -11.06
N VAL A 80 21.74 9.96 -10.97
CA VAL A 80 21.91 9.23 -9.69
C VAL A 80 23.33 9.18 -9.13
N SER A 81 24.30 9.92 -9.69
CA SER A 81 25.71 9.83 -9.25
C SER A 81 25.92 10.25 -7.80
N ARG A 82 25.17 11.26 -7.32
CA ARG A 82 25.19 11.76 -5.94
C ARG A 82 24.10 11.15 -5.06
N TRP A 83 23.40 10.14 -5.55
CA TRP A 83 22.29 9.55 -4.81
C TRP A 83 22.80 8.75 -3.61
N THR A 84 22.20 8.96 -2.43
CA THR A 84 22.59 8.32 -1.16
C THR A 84 21.46 7.47 -0.60
N CYS A 85 21.81 6.55 0.31
CA CYS A 85 20.85 5.78 1.07
C CYS A 85 21.30 5.76 2.53
N SER A 86 20.40 6.09 3.44
CA SER A 86 20.63 6.09 4.88
C SER A 86 19.49 5.40 5.63
N THR A 87 19.67 5.20 6.92
CA THR A 87 18.61 4.78 7.87
C THR A 87 18.40 5.88 8.90
N LEU A 88 17.40 5.73 9.77
CA LEU A 88 17.15 6.51 10.97
C LEU A 88 17.07 5.54 12.16
N PRO A 89 17.55 5.93 13.36
CA PRO A 89 17.34 5.13 14.57
C PRO A 89 15.84 4.91 14.82
N HIS A 90 15.47 3.69 15.21
CA HIS A 90 14.10 3.35 15.54
C HIS A 90 14.05 2.15 16.51
N ASN A 91 12.94 2.03 17.22
CA ASN A 91 12.66 0.84 18.01
C ASN A 91 12.40 -0.36 17.09
N ARG A 92 12.92 -1.52 17.46
CA ARG A 92 12.80 -2.75 16.67
C ARG A 92 11.52 -3.50 17.02
N GLN A 93 11.00 -4.25 16.06
CA GLN A 93 9.93 -5.21 16.33
C GLN A 93 10.40 -6.26 17.35
N GLN A 94 9.46 -6.72 18.17
CA GLN A 94 9.71 -7.69 19.24
C GLN A 94 9.04 -9.05 18.95
N ASP A 95 8.40 -9.20 17.80
CA ASP A 95 7.68 -10.40 17.37
C ASP A 95 7.96 -10.72 15.87
N SER A 96 7.35 -11.78 15.37
CA SER A 96 7.54 -12.28 13.98
C SER A 96 6.51 -11.78 12.96
N THR A 97 5.55 -10.94 13.37
CA THR A 97 4.35 -10.63 12.57
C THR A 97 4.06 -9.14 12.40
N SER A 98 4.84 -8.28 13.06
CA SER A 98 4.53 -6.85 13.17
C SER A 98 5.34 -5.96 12.24
N CYS A 99 6.20 -6.53 11.40
CA CYS A 99 7.02 -5.79 10.44
C CYS A 99 6.17 -4.91 9.50
N GLY A 100 5.02 -5.42 9.03
CA GLY A 100 4.10 -4.64 8.21
C GLY A 100 3.49 -3.43 8.94
N VAL A 101 3.08 -3.63 10.19
CA VAL A 101 2.51 -2.56 11.04
C VAL A 101 3.56 -1.47 11.29
N LEU A 102 4.78 -1.86 11.62
CA LEU A 102 5.88 -0.93 11.84
C LEU A 102 6.28 -0.20 10.56
N ALA A 103 6.35 -0.89 9.42
CA ALA A 103 6.65 -0.27 8.13
C ALA A 103 5.62 0.81 7.74
N LEU A 104 4.33 0.55 7.98
CA LEU A 104 3.28 1.55 7.80
C LEU A 104 3.42 2.72 8.77
N LYS A 105 3.68 2.44 10.05
CA LYS A 105 3.82 3.51 11.06
C LYS A 105 5.07 4.36 10.82
N PHE A 106 6.18 3.79 10.35
CA PHE A 106 7.34 4.56 9.90
C PHE A 106 6.97 5.50 8.76
N ALA A 107 6.21 5.03 7.77
CA ALA A 107 5.80 5.85 6.64
C ALA A 107 4.93 7.03 7.10
N GLU A 108 3.94 6.77 7.95
CA GLU A 108 3.08 7.81 8.54
C GLU A 108 3.91 8.86 9.29
N LYS A 109 4.77 8.45 10.23
CA LYS A 109 5.61 9.36 11.02
C LYS A 109 6.54 10.20 10.14
N ILE A 110 7.17 9.59 9.13
CA ILE A 110 8.02 10.31 8.17
C ILE A 110 7.22 11.36 7.38
N LEU A 111 6.04 10.99 6.89
CA LEU A 111 5.20 11.89 6.09
C LEU A 111 4.64 13.04 6.92
N LEU A 112 4.41 12.84 8.22
CA LEU A 112 4.01 13.88 9.17
C LEU A 112 5.19 14.71 9.69
N GLY A 113 6.44 14.34 9.37
CA GLY A 113 7.63 15.01 9.89
C GLY A 113 7.87 14.77 11.39
N GLU A 114 7.37 13.65 11.92
CA GLU A 114 7.47 13.26 13.33
C GLU A 114 8.63 12.29 13.58
N SER A 115 8.95 12.09 14.87
CA SER A 115 9.88 11.04 15.28
C SER A 115 9.34 9.65 14.91
N ILE A 116 10.23 8.80 14.38
CA ILE A 116 9.93 7.40 14.08
C ILE A 116 10.19 6.45 15.27
N GLU A 117 10.61 7.00 16.41
CA GLU A 117 10.74 6.26 17.67
C GLU A 117 9.37 6.21 18.37
N PHE A 118 8.74 5.04 18.35
CA PHE A 118 7.48 4.76 19.04
C PHE A 118 7.55 3.40 19.75
N GLU A 119 6.64 3.16 20.69
CA GLU A 119 6.62 1.92 21.47
C GLU A 119 6.32 0.70 20.59
N THR A 120 7.11 -0.38 20.76
CA THR A 120 6.97 -1.62 19.98
C THR A 120 6.57 -2.82 20.84
N SER A 121 6.04 -2.56 22.04
CA SER A 121 5.46 -3.59 22.90
C SER A 121 4.24 -4.23 22.23
N GLN A 122 3.91 -5.46 22.61
CA GLN A 122 2.75 -6.17 22.06
C GLN A 122 1.45 -5.36 22.21
N LYS A 123 1.28 -4.67 23.34
CA LYS A 123 0.13 -3.80 23.58
C LYS A 123 0.09 -2.62 22.60
N ALA A 124 1.20 -1.88 22.47
CA ALA A 124 1.29 -0.76 21.55
C ALA A 124 1.03 -1.19 20.10
N VAL A 125 1.61 -2.32 19.67
CA VAL A 125 1.38 -2.86 18.32
C VAL A 125 -0.08 -3.27 18.10
N HIS A 126 -0.74 -3.83 19.11
CA HIS A 126 -2.17 -4.14 19.03
C HIS A 126 -3.00 -2.86 18.83
N GLU A 127 -2.70 -1.79 19.55
CA GLU A 127 -3.33 -0.48 19.39
C GLU A 127 -3.08 0.10 17.99
N LEU A 128 -1.84 -0.01 17.47
CA LEU A 128 -1.52 0.40 16.10
C LEU A 128 -2.32 -0.39 15.04
N ARG A 129 -2.54 -1.69 15.24
CA ARG A 129 -3.36 -2.50 14.34
C ARG A 129 -4.82 -2.04 14.34
N LEU A 130 -5.36 -1.74 15.52
CA LEU A 130 -6.72 -1.23 15.65
C LEU A 130 -6.87 0.15 15.01
N ASP A 131 -5.89 1.02 15.19
CA ASP A 131 -5.83 2.36 14.57
C ASP A 131 -5.80 2.28 13.04
N ILE A 132 -4.94 1.40 12.48
CA ILE A 132 -4.91 1.13 11.04
C ILE A 132 -6.26 0.60 10.55
N ALA A 133 -6.82 -0.42 11.21
CA ALA A 133 -8.10 -0.99 10.80
C ALA A 133 -9.23 0.05 10.85
N THR A 134 -9.27 0.86 11.91
CA THR A 134 -10.27 1.92 12.07
C THR A 134 -10.12 2.99 11.01
N SER A 135 -8.89 3.40 10.69
CA SER A 135 -8.60 4.38 9.64
C SER A 135 -9.01 3.85 8.28
N LEU A 136 -8.68 2.60 7.96
CA LEU A 136 -9.09 1.96 6.70
C LEU A 136 -10.60 1.90 6.55
N LEU A 137 -11.34 1.58 7.62
CA LEU A 137 -12.81 1.53 7.59
C LEU A 137 -13.45 2.92 7.48
N ARG A 138 -12.80 3.96 8.01
CA ARG A 138 -13.31 5.33 7.97
C ARG A 138 -13.05 6.02 6.63
N GLU A 139 -11.89 5.76 6.05
CA GLU A 139 -11.42 6.41 4.82
C GLU A 139 -11.66 5.55 3.56
N SER A 140 -12.18 4.32 3.70
CA SER A 140 -12.57 3.51 2.54
C SER A 140 -13.75 4.14 1.82
N ASP A 141 -13.69 4.16 0.50
CA ASP A 141 -14.82 4.56 -0.33
C ASP A 141 -16.06 3.70 -0.04
N ASP A 142 -17.22 4.32 -0.07
CA ASP A 142 -18.50 3.63 0.02
C ASP A 142 -18.77 2.87 -1.28
N LEU A 143 -18.40 1.59 -1.31
CA LEU A 143 -18.61 0.71 -2.45
C LEU A 143 -20.05 0.17 -2.53
N SER A 144 -20.98 0.63 -1.68
CA SER A 144 -22.37 0.14 -1.68
C SER A 144 -23.11 0.40 -2.99
N ARG A 145 -22.67 1.40 -3.77
CA ARG A 145 -23.20 1.73 -5.09
C ARG A 145 -22.56 0.95 -6.23
N LEU A 146 -21.55 0.11 -5.95
CA LEU A 146 -20.82 -0.63 -6.98
C LEU A 146 -21.24 -2.10 -7.00
N CYS A 147 -21.48 -2.62 -8.20
CA CYS A 147 -21.70 -4.04 -8.36
C CYS A 147 -20.42 -4.81 -8.01
N PHE A 148 -20.53 -5.77 -7.08
CA PHE A 148 -19.37 -6.54 -6.60
C PHE A 148 -18.74 -7.46 -7.67
N TYR A 149 -19.39 -7.65 -8.82
CA TYR A 149 -18.84 -8.41 -9.94
C TYR A 149 -18.09 -7.54 -10.96
N CYS A 150 -18.67 -6.42 -11.40
CA CYS A 150 -18.08 -5.58 -12.46
C CYS A 150 -17.42 -4.28 -11.96
N GLY A 151 -17.66 -3.89 -10.70
CA GLY A 151 -17.14 -2.66 -10.11
C GLY A 151 -17.76 -1.37 -10.68
N MET A 152 -18.90 -1.46 -11.37
CA MET A 152 -19.60 -0.30 -11.94
C MET A 152 -20.79 0.10 -11.08
N GLU A 153 -21.12 1.39 -11.13
CA GLU A 153 -22.37 1.92 -10.57
C GLU A 153 -23.59 1.50 -11.41
N GLU A 154 -24.77 1.64 -10.81
CA GLU A 154 -26.06 1.44 -11.47
C GLU A 154 -26.17 2.30 -12.73
N GLN A 155 -26.50 1.67 -13.85
CA GLN A 155 -26.98 2.38 -15.04
C GLN A 155 -28.51 2.40 -15.04
N ASP A 156 -29.12 3.41 -15.67
CA ASP A 156 -30.57 3.55 -15.73
C ASP A 156 -31.21 2.22 -16.19
N GLU A 157 -32.18 1.72 -15.38
CA GLU A 157 -32.95 0.47 -15.54
C GLU A 157 -32.30 -0.85 -15.05
N GLU A 158 -31.11 -0.83 -14.46
CA GLU A 158 -30.46 -2.05 -13.94
C GLU A 158 -31.03 -2.52 -12.60
N HIS A 159 -31.46 -3.78 -12.54
CA HIS A 159 -31.93 -4.40 -11.29
C HIS A 159 -30.75 -4.98 -10.50
N TRP A 160 -30.85 -4.92 -9.17
CA TRP A 160 -29.83 -5.43 -8.26
C TRP A 160 -30.32 -6.65 -7.48
N ILE A 161 -29.39 -7.52 -7.10
CA ILE A 161 -29.65 -8.67 -6.23
C ILE A 161 -28.54 -8.81 -5.18
N CYS A 162 -28.92 -9.14 -3.94
CA CYS A 162 -28.02 -9.31 -2.81
C CYS A 162 -27.77 -10.79 -2.52
N CYS A 163 -26.52 -11.18 -2.29
CA CYS A 163 -26.18 -12.54 -1.86
C CYS A 163 -26.59 -12.75 -0.40
N ASP A 164 -27.33 -13.82 -0.11
CA ASP A 164 -27.82 -14.11 1.25
C ASP A 164 -26.71 -14.48 2.25
N ILE A 165 -25.52 -14.88 1.77
CA ILE A 165 -24.38 -15.25 2.63
C ILE A 165 -23.49 -14.04 2.95
N CYS A 166 -22.93 -13.40 1.94
CA CYS A 166 -21.93 -12.32 2.13
C CYS A 166 -22.52 -10.92 2.12
N GLN A 167 -23.84 -10.79 1.86
CA GLN A 167 -24.57 -9.52 1.84
C GLN A 167 -24.01 -8.50 0.83
N GLN A 168 -23.30 -8.97 -0.19
CA GLN A 168 -22.80 -8.15 -1.29
C GLN A 168 -23.86 -8.01 -2.39
N TRP A 169 -23.87 -6.85 -3.03
CA TRP A 169 -24.84 -6.47 -4.05
C TRP A 169 -24.26 -6.58 -5.47
N TYR A 170 -25.07 -7.08 -6.39
CA TYR A 170 -24.69 -7.35 -7.78
C TYR A 170 -25.74 -6.81 -8.74
N HIS A 171 -25.32 -6.28 -9.89
CA HIS A 171 -26.23 -6.16 -11.02
C HIS A 171 -26.75 -7.54 -11.39
N HIS A 172 -28.06 -7.66 -11.52
CA HIS A 172 -28.76 -8.90 -11.83
C HIS A 172 -28.17 -9.55 -13.09
N GLN A 173 -27.83 -8.74 -14.09
CA GLN A 173 -27.19 -9.19 -15.33
C GLN A 173 -25.77 -9.72 -15.14
N CYS A 174 -24.98 -9.15 -14.23
CA CYS A 174 -23.61 -9.58 -13.98
C CYS A 174 -23.53 -11.01 -13.41
N VAL A 175 -24.61 -11.49 -12.82
CA VAL A 175 -24.67 -12.80 -12.15
C VAL A 175 -25.67 -13.75 -12.80
N GLN A 176 -25.84 -13.61 -14.12
CA GLN A 176 -26.66 -14.50 -14.96
C GLN A 176 -28.17 -14.43 -14.67
N ARG A 177 -28.66 -13.32 -14.14
CA ARG A 177 -30.09 -13.03 -13.93
C ARG A 177 -30.83 -14.13 -13.15
N PRO A 178 -30.41 -14.43 -11.91
CA PRO A 178 -31.02 -15.46 -11.09
C PRO A 178 -32.48 -15.14 -10.74
N PRO A 179 -33.31 -16.13 -10.38
CA PRO A 179 -34.66 -15.89 -9.89
C PRO A 179 -34.65 -14.98 -8.65
N VAL A 180 -35.52 -13.96 -8.62
CA VAL A 180 -35.61 -12.99 -7.51
C VAL A 180 -36.50 -13.47 -6.36
N ASP A 181 -37.23 -14.55 -6.57
CA ASP A 181 -38.15 -15.19 -5.62
C ASP A 181 -37.47 -16.29 -4.78
N GLN A 182 -36.16 -16.47 -4.93
CA GLN A 182 -35.39 -17.51 -4.27
C GLN A 182 -34.15 -16.92 -3.59
N PRO A 183 -33.63 -17.57 -2.53
CA PRO A 183 -32.34 -17.21 -1.97
C PRO A 183 -31.25 -17.23 -3.05
N TYR A 184 -30.49 -16.15 -3.14
CA TYR A 184 -29.42 -16.01 -4.12
C TYR A 184 -28.05 -16.18 -3.44
N LEU A 185 -27.27 -17.12 -3.97
CA LEU A 185 -25.87 -17.33 -3.61
C LEU A 185 -24.97 -16.87 -4.75
N CYS A 186 -24.08 -15.93 -4.46
CA CYS A 186 -23.13 -15.47 -5.47
C CYS A 186 -22.06 -16.52 -5.78
N PRO A 187 -21.36 -16.40 -6.93
CA PRO A 187 -20.31 -17.36 -7.31
C PRO A 187 -19.16 -17.54 -6.31
N GLY A 188 -18.96 -16.57 -5.41
CA GLY A 188 -17.95 -16.65 -4.34
C GLY A 188 -18.43 -17.36 -3.07
N CYS A 189 -19.73 -17.59 -2.93
CA CYS A 189 -20.35 -18.25 -1.79
C CYS A 189 -20.98 -19.61 -2.13
N THR A 190 -21.00 -19.99 -3.42
CA THR A 190 -21.36 -21.33 -3.91
C THR A 190 -20.21 -22.31 -3.81
#